data_AF-A0A358JVF6-F1
#
_entry.id   AF-A0A358JVF6-F1
#
_cell.length_a   1.000
_cell.length_b   1.000
_cell.length_c   1.000
_cell.angle_alpha   90.00
_cell.angle_beta   90.00
_cell.angle_gamma   90.00
#
_symmetry.space_group_name_H-M   'P 1'
#
loop_
_entity.id
_entity.type
_entity.pdbx_description
1 polymer ?
#
loop_
_entity_poly.entity_id
_entity_poly.type
_entity_poly.pdbx_seq_one_letter_code
_entity_poly.pdbx_strand_id
1 'polypeptide(L)'
;MRLDSYTKEMMDEYSFIDMSHIYLEDKGKETNLYEMTDKFKEIGNYTEGEIENRILQFYTDLNTDGRFLSTDDGVWGLREWYAVDDISDKIAPTIHKIEAAAEEEYIEEEVDADFPGAKELGEDQEEIDDTLHGDDEEEIDSKDDDEEIEFEEKEKLEDDYDDEADAY
;
A
#
# COMPACT_ATOMS: atom_id res chain seq x y z
N MET A 1 -8.37 14.62 -10.73
CA MET A 1 -8.65 13.76 -11.92
C MET A 1 -9.70 12.73 -11.52
N ARG A 2 -10.44 12.08 -12.44
CA ARG A 2 -11.44 11.05 -12.08
C ARG A 2 -10.89 9.65 -12.27
N LEU A 3 -10.97 8.84 -11.22
CA LEU A 3 -10.52 7.46 -11.27
C LEU A 3 -11.35 6.62 -12.26
N ASP A 4 -12.65 6.89 -12.41
CA ASP A 4 -13.53 6.14 -13.35
C ASP A 4 -13.16 6.29 -14.83
N SER A 5 -12.25 7.21 -15.18
CA SER A 5 -11.75 7.37 -16.55
C SER A 5 -10.46 6.57 -16.83
N TYR A 6 -9.95 5.84 -15.84
CA TYR A 6 -8.73 5.05 -15.97
C TYR A 6 -8.99 3.76 -16.76
N THR A 7 -8.06 3.42 -17.63
CA THR A 7 -8.02 2.13 -18.32
C THR A 7 -7.19 1.12 -17.51
N LYS A 8 -7.33 -0.18 -17.82
CA LYS A 8 -6.48 -1.22 -17.23
C LYS A 8 -4.98 -0.92 -17.35
N GLU A 9 -4.51 -0.47 -18.52
CA GLU A 9 -3.10 -0.14 -18.73
C GLU A 9 -2.62 0.94 -17.76
N MET A 10 -3.40 2.00 -17.58
CA MET A 10 -3.13 3.03 -16.57
C MET A 10 -3.16 2.44 -15.15
N MET A 11 -4.09 1.55 -14.83
CA MET A 11 -4.12 0.89 -13.52
C MET A 11 -2.87 0.03 -13.25
N ASP A 12 -2.21 -0.48 -14.29
CA ASP A 12 -0.97 -1.25 -14.18
C ASP A 12 0.27 -0.32 -14.13
N GLU A 13 0.22 0.90 -14.68
CA GLU A 13 1.30 1.89 -14.63
C GLU A 13 1.34 2.71 -13.34
N TYR A 14 0.17 2.98 -12.74
CA TYR A 14 0.08 3.76 -11.50
C TYR A 14 0.20 2.85 -10.27
N SER A 15 0.77 3.36 -9.18
CA SER A 15 0.74 2.67 -7.90
C SER A 15 -0.64 2.81 -7.23
N PHE A 16 -1.06 1.79 -6.47
CA PHE A 16 -2.33 1.83 -5.73
C PHE A 16 -2.38 3.02 -4.76
N ILE A 17 -1.24 3.46 -4.23
CA ILE A 17 -1.17 4.64 -3.37
C ILE A 17 -1.53 5.94 -4.13
N ASP A 18 -1.04 6.09 -5.36
CA ASP A 18 -1.35 7.27 -6.17
C ASP A 18 -2.80 7.24 -6.66
N MET A 19 -3.32 6.05 -6.98
CA MET A 19 -4.73 5.86 -7.28
C MET A 19 -5.62 6.21 -6.08
N SER A 20 -5.22 5.80 -4.87
CA SER A 20 -5.94 6.16 -3.63
C SER A 20 -5.98 7.66 -3.43
N HIS A 21 -4.88 8.37 -3.71
CA HIS A 21 -4.86 9.82 -3.62
C HIS A 21 -5.89 10.45 -4.57
N ILE A 22 -5.87 10.04 -5.85
CA ILE A 22 -6.80 10.53 -6.88
C ILE A 22 -8.25 10.19 -6.52
N TYR A 23 -8.49 8.98 -6.02
CA TYR A 23 -9.81 8.50 -5.63
C TYR A 23 -10.39 9.30 -4.46
N LEU A 24 -9.59 9.51 -3.40
CA LEU A 24 -10.01 10.29 -2.25
C LEU A 24 -10.23 11.76 -2.64
N GLU A 25 -9.37 12.34 -3.49
CA GLU A 25 -9.53 13.71 -4.00
C GLU A 25 -10.84 13.89 -4.77
N ASP A 26 -11.18 12.96 -5.67
CA ASP A 26 -12.43 13.04 -6.45
C ASP A 26 -13.67 12.81 -5.58
N LYS A 27 -13.58 11.88 -4.64
CA LYS A 27 -14.70 11.51 -3.76
C LYS A 27 -14.94 12.53 -2.65
N GLY A 28 -13.90 13.22 -2.19
CA GLY A 28 -13.96 14.28 -1.17
C GLY A 28 -14.40 13.81 0.21
N LYS A 29 -14.34 12.51 0.49
CA LYS A 29 -14.65 11.93 1.80
C LYS A 29 -13.75 10.74 2.10
N GLU A 30 -13.55 10.50 3.39
CA GLU A 30 -12.84 9.32 3.88
C GLU A 30 -13.49 8.03 3.37
N THR A 31 -12.66 7.02 3.12
CA THR A 31 -13.08 5.76 2.53
C THR A 31 -12.37 4.59 3.18
N ASN A 32 -13.06 3.47 3.30
CA ASN A 32 -12.49 2.25 3.83
C ASN A 32 -11.50 1.61 2.84
N LEU A 33 -10.42 1.00 3.36
CA LEU A 33 -9.40 0.30 2.58
C LEU A 33 -9.98 -0.74 1.61
N TYR A 34 -10.93 -1.55 2.08
CA TYR A 34 -11.57 -2.57 1.26
C TYR A 34 -12.34 -1.94 0.10
N GLU A 35 -13.06 -0.85 0.34
CA GLU A 35 -13.81 -0.13 -0.69
C GLU A 35 -12.89 0.51 -1.75
N MET A 36 -11.71 1.01 -1.36
CA MET A 36 -10.70 1.46 -2.33
C MET A 36 -10.19 0.28 -3.17
N THR A 37 -9.92 -0.86 -2.52
CA THR A 37 -9.39 -2.06 -3.16
C THR A 37 -10.39 -2.66 -4.15
N ASP A 38 -11.68 -2.74 -3.78
CA ASP A 38 -12.75 -3.18 -4.67
C ASP A 38 -12.87 -2.27 -5.89
N LYS A 39 -12.72 -0.95 -5.71
CA LYS A 39 -12.73 -0.01 -6.83
C LYS A 39 -11.54 -0.22 -7.76
N PHE A 40 -10.35 -0.50 -7.23
CA PHE A 40 -9.18 -0.83 -8.05
C PHE A 40 -9.33 -2.16 -8.79
N LYS A 41 -9.92 -3.16 -8.13
CA LYS A 41 -10.26 -4.45 -8.75
C LYS A 41 -11.21 -4.26 -9.93
N GLU A 42 -12.27 -3.48 -9.76
CA GLU A 42 -13.26 -3.19 -10.81
C GLU A 42 -12.64 -2.52 -12.03
N ILE A 43 -11.83 -1.47 -11.83
CA ILE A 43 -11.26 -0.70 -12.95
C ILE A 43 -10.12 -1.47 -13.63
N GLY A 44 -9.25 -2.10 -12.84
CA GLY A 44 -8.11 -2.87 -13.34
C GLY A 44 -8.48 -4.24 -13.91
N ASN A 45 -9.72 -4.70 -13.69
CA ASN A 45 -10.17 -6.06 -14.02
C ASN A 45 -9.22 -7.14 -13.46
N TYR A 46 -8.76 -6.94 -12.22
CA TYR A 46 -7.85 -7.85 -11.53
C TYR A 46 -8.61 -9.06 -10.99
N THR A 47 -7.98 -10.23 -11.04
CA THR A 47 -8.45 -11.42 -10.31
C THR A 47 -8.26 -11.25 -8.81
N GLU A 48 -8.93 -12.09 -8.02
CA GLU A 48 -8.74 -12.11 -6.56
C GLU A 48 -7.28 -12.39 -6.16
N GLY A 49 -6.61 -13.33 -6.83
CA GLY A 49 -5.20 -13.60 -6.56
C GLY A 49 -4.29 -12.41 -6.86
N GLU A 50 -4.53 -11.68 -7.94
CA GLU A 50 -3.71 -10.51 -8.30
C GLU A 50 -3.90 -9.35 -7.31
N ILE A 51 -5.14 -9.08 -6.88
CA ILE A 51 -5.40 -8.00 -5.93
C ILE A 51 -4.84 -8.33 -4.54
N GLU A 52 -4.95 -9.58 -4.08
CA GLU A 52 -4.42 -10.02 -2.79
C GLU A 52 -2.89 -9.90 -2.72
N ASN A 53 -2.18 -10.21 -3.81
CA ASN A 53 -0.72 -10.03 -3.87
C ASN A 53 -0.32 -8.54 -3.78
N ARG A 54 -1.15 -7.63 -4.30
CA ARG A 54 -0.88 -6.18 -4.28
C ARG A 54 -1.33 -5.50 -2.97
N ILE A 55 -2.30 -6.06 -2.25
CA ILE A 55 -2.91 -5.39 -1.08
C ILE A 55 -1.93 -5.24 0.08
N LEU A 56 -1.01 -6.18 0.27
CA LEU A 56 0.00 -6.13 1.34
C LEU A 56 0.97 -4.97 1.16
N GLN A 57 1.46 -4.80 -0.07
CA GLN A 57 2.31 -3.67 -0.42
C GLN A 57 1.53 -2.36 -0.31
N PHE A 58 0.31 -2.34 -0.84
CA PHE A 58 -0.55 -1.15 -0.75
C PHE A 58 -0.81 -0.72 0.70
N TYR A 59 -1.08 -1.64 1.62
CA TYR A 59 -1.26 -1.31 3.03
C TYR A 59 0.03 -0.77 3.67
N THR A 60 1.19 -1.31 3.28
CA THR A 60 2.49 -0.81 3.74
C THR A 60 2.73 0.62 3.24
N ASP A 61 2.47 0.86 1.96
CA ASP A 61 2.59 2.19 1.35
C ASP A 61 1.62 3.17 2.02
N LEU A 62 0.38 2.75 2.27
CA LEU A 62 -0.64 3.59 2.89
C LEU A 62 -0.29 4.02 4.33
N ASN A 63 0.38 3.14 5.10
CA ASN A 63 0.84 3.46 6.45
C ASN A 63 2.16 4.25 6.50
N THR A 64 2.97 4.17 5.45
CA THR A 64 4.26 4.87 5.36
C THR A 64 4.16 6.21 4.64
N ASP A 65 3.16 6.38 3.78
CA ASP A 65 2.91 7.60 3.03
C ASP A 65 2.25 8.68 3.92
N GLY A 66 2.98 9.78 4.11
CA GLY A 66 2.53 10.88 4.97
C GLY A 66 1.38 11.73 4.43
N ARG A 67 0.90 11.49 3.19
CA ARG A 67 -0.25 12.18 2.61
C ARG A 67 -1.58 11.65 3.14
N PHE A 68 -1.60 10.43 3.66
CA PHE A 68 -2.80 9.77 4.17
C PHE A 68 -2.88 9.85 5.69
N LEU A 69 -4.10 9.82 6.20
CA LEU A 69 -4.40 9.75 7.63
C LEU A 69 -5.46 8.68 7.84
N SER A 70 -5.17 7.74 8.74
CA SER A 70 -6.17 6.81 9.26
C SER A 70 -7.05 7.55 10.27
N THR A 71 -8.34 7.63 10.00
CA THR A 71 -9.32 8.32 10.88
C THR A 71 -9.97 7.37 11.87
N ASP A 72 -10.22 6.14 11.43
CA ASP A 72 -10.89 5.06 12.14
C ASP A 72 -10.35 3.70 11.64
N ASP A 73 -10.87 2.60 12.17
CA ASP A 73 -10.44 1.25 11.81
C ASP A 73 -10.62 0.96 10.31
N GLY A 74 -9.50 0.92 9.59
CA GLY A 74 -9.49 0.70 8.14
C GLY A 74 -10.04 1.86 7.31
N VAL A 75 -10.33 3.03 7.90
CA VAL A 75 -10.85 4.21 7.20
C VAL A 75 -9.74 5.23 6.98
N TRP A 76 -9.60 5.68 5.73
CA TRP A 76 -8.50 6.53 5.29
C TRP A 76 -9.01 7.81 4.63
N GLY A 77 -8.37 8.93 4.95
CA GLY A 77 -8.58 10.21 4.32
C GLY A 77 -7.27 10.90 3.97
N LEU A 78 -7.34 12.01 3.23
CA LEU A 78 -6.16 12.84 2.95
C LEU A 78 -5.83 13.70 4.17
N ARG A 79 -4.54 13.78 4.51
CA ARG A 79 -4.02 14.60 5.60
C ARG A 79 -4.40 16.08 5.44
N GLU A 80 -4.47 16.57 4.20
CA GLU A 80 -4.80 17.96 3.86
C GLU A 80 -6.22 18.37 4.27
N TRP A 81 -7.12 17.42 4.55
CA TRP A 81 -8.48 17.71 5.00
C TRP A 81 -8.58 18.10 6.48
N TYR A 82 -7.52 17.85 7.25
CA TYR A 82 -7.51 17.99 8.71
C TYR A 82 -6.58 19.11 9.15
N ALA A 83 -6.96 19.83 10.22
CA ALA A 83 -6.05 20.80 10.82
C ALA A 83 -4.90 20.07 11.52
N VAL A 84 -3.77 20.76 11.69
CA VAL A 84 -2.59 20.19 12.38
C VAL A 84 -2.93 19.71 13.79
N ASP A 85 -3.85 20.39 14.47
CA ASP A 85 -4.32 20.04 15.81
C ASP A 85 -5.10 18.70 15.80
N ASP A 86 -6.06 18.55 14.87
CA ASP A 86 -6.84 17.31 14.69
C ASP A 86 -5.95 16.11 14.32
N ILE A 87 -4.91 16.36 13.54
CA ILE A 87 -3.96 15.32 13.13
C ILE A 87 -3.16 14.81 14.35
N SER A 88 -2.77 15.69 15.27
CA SER A 88 -1.99 15.28 16.45
C SER A 88 -2.78 14.37 17.39
N ASP A 89 -4.11 14.49 17.43
CA ASP A 89 -4.98 13.64 18.23
C ASP A 89 -5.17 12.25 17.58
N LYS A 90 -5.20 12.20 16.25
CA LYS A 90 -5.44 10.97 15.46
C LYS A 90 -4.18 10.13 15.19
N ILE A 91 -2.98 10.72 15.22
CA ILE A 91 -1.75 9.96 15.00
C ILE A 91 -1.40 9.16 16.26
N ALA A 92 -1.47 7.83 16.17
CA ALA A 92 -0.86 6.96 17.16
C ALA A 92 0.65 7.25 17.22
N PRO A 93 1.27 7.35 18.41
CA PRO A 93 2.71 7.59 18.52
C PRO A 93 3.49 6.43 17.89
N THR A 94 4.03 6.64 16.69
CA THR A 94 4.77 5.61 15.93
C THR A 94 6.23 5.46 16.35
N ILE A 95 6.78 6.44 17.08
CA ILE A 95 8.12 6.34 17.65
C ILE A 95 8.04 5.42 18.86
N HIS A 96 8.34 4.13 18.64
CA HIS A 96 8.88 3.30 19.71
C HIS A 96 10.19 3.99 20.14
N LYS A 97 10.15 4.76 21.23
CA LYS A 97 11.39 5.20 21.87
C LYS A 97 12.17 3.92 22.14
N ILE A 98 13.23 3.68 21.38
CA ILE A 98 14.25 2.75 21.82
C ILE A 98 14.79 3.41 23.09
N GLU A 99 14.32 2.95 24.26
CA GLU A 99 15.02 3.19 25.50
C GLU A 99 16.37 2.49 25.34
N ALA A 100 17.33 3.22 24.75
CA ALA A 100 18.71 2.94 25.05
C ALA A 100 18.80 3.07 26.56
N ALA A 101 18.95 1.93 27.24
CA ALA A 101 19.25 1.88 28.65
C ALA A 101 20.57 2.63 28.83
N ALA A 102 20.48 3.93 29.08
CA ALA A 102 21.58 4.72 29.59
C ALA A 102 21.69 4.33 31.06
N GLU A 103 22.33 3.18 31.32
CA GLU A 103 23.00 2.98 32.59
C GLU A 103 23.99 4.15 32.74
N GLU A 104 23.73 4.98 33.76
CA GLU A 104 24.61 6.05 34.19
C GLU A 104 25.94 5.46 34.65
N GLU A 105 26.91 5.31 33.74
CA GLU A 105 28.31 5.21 34.11
C GLU A 105 29.02 6.48 33.65
N TYR A 106 29.12 7.44 34.57
CA TYR A 106 30.03 8.58 34.44
C TYR A 106 31.47 8.03 34.40
N ILE A 107 32.00 7.81 33.20
CA ILE A 107 33.43 7.63 32.99
C ILE A 107 34.00 9.03 32.73
N GLU A 108 34.56 9.65 33.77
CA GLU A 108 35.58 10.70 33.58
C GLU A 108 36.80 10.01 32.96
N GLU A 109 36.90 9.99 31.63
CA GLU A 109 38.15 9.62 30.95
C GLU A 109 38.80 10.88 30.37
N GLU A 110 39.92 11.21 31.01
CA GLU A 110 40.98 12.09 30.54
C GLU A 110 41.22 11.93 29.03
N VAL A 111 41.27 13.06 28.33
CA VAL A 111 41.72 13.14 26.94
C VAL A 111 43.16 12.64 26.86
N ASP A 112 43.36 11.41 26.37
CA ASP A 112 44.64 10.99 25.80
C ASP A 112 44.49 10.72 24.30
N ALA A 113 45.44 11.27 23.57
CA ALA A 113 45.44 11.35 22.13
C ALA A 113 46.05 10.09 21.52
N ASP A 114 45.23 9.23 20.92
CA ASP A 114 45.68 8.33 19.86
C ASP A 114 44.49 7.94 18.97
N PHE A 115 44.34 8.63 17.84
CA PHE A 115 43.37 8.29 16.80
C PHE A 115 44.12 7.76 15.56
N PRO A 116 44.49 6.47 15.50
CA PRO A 116 44.94 5.87 14.25
C PRO A 116 43.74 5.23 13.57
N GLY A 117 43.17 5.88 12.56
CA GLY A 117 42.17 5.22 11.72
C GLY A 117 41.13 6.06 10.99
N ALA A 118 41.30 7.38 10.85
CA ALA A 118 40.59 8.11 9.81
C ALA A 118 41.16 7.71 8.44
N LYS A 119 40.73 6.57 7.90
CA LYS A 119 41.03 6.19 6.52
C LYS A 119 40.16 7.02 5.59
N GLU A 120 40.72 8.17 5.22
CA GLU A 120 40.66 8.80 3.91
C GLU A 120 39.77 8.03 2.91
N LEU A 121 38.54 8.53 2.67
CA LEU A 121 37.78 8.17 1.47
C LEU A 121 38.54 8.73 0.27
N GLY A 122 39.47 7.93 -0.25
CA GLY A 122 40.10 8.16 -1.54
C GLY A 122 39.06 8.01 -2.65
N GLU A 123 39.06 9.01 -3.53
CA GLU A 123 38.37 9.00 -4.82
C GLU A 123 38.79 7.77 -5.62
N ASP A 124 37.88 6.84 -5.85
CA ASP A 124 38.02 5.81 -6.89
C ASP A 124 36.71 5.72 -7.67
N GLN A 125 36.68 6.48 -8.76
CA GLN A 125 35.63 6.48 -9.75
C GLN A 125 35.98 5.37 -10.76
N GLU A 126 35.60 4.12 -10.47
CA GLU A 126 35.68 3.04 -11.46
C GLU A 126 34.42 3.04 -12.33
N GLU A 127 34.66 3.38 -13.60
CA GLU A 127 33.78 3.28 -14.74
C GLU A 127 33.51 1.79 -15.04
N ILE A 128 32.34 1.27 -14.66
CA ILE A 128 31.88 -0.06 -15.12
C ILE A 128 31.13 0.10 -16.45
N ASP A 129 31.92 0.00 -17.52
CA ASP A 129 31.48 -0.09 -18.91
C ASP A 129 30.81 -1.46 -19.22
N ASP A 130 29.90 -1.35 -20.17
CA ASP A 130 29.00 -2.30 -20.80
C ASP A 130 29.70 -3.57 -21.34
N THR A 131 29.09 -4.76 -21.21
CA THR A 131 29.24 -5.90 -22.16
C THR A 131 28.35 -7.11 -21.80
N LEU A 132 27.21 -7.20 -22.48
CA LEU A 132 26.70 -8.43 -23.10
C LEU A 132 26.23 -9.64 -22.27
N HIS A 133 24.94 -9.92 -22.48
CA HIS A 133 24.36 -11.22 -22.85
C HIS A 133 24.56 -12.42 -21.91
N GLY A 134 23.50 -12.71 -21.15
CA GLY A 134 23.13 -14.06 -20.74
C GLY A 134 21.66 -14.26 -21.11
N ASP A 135 21.44 -14.75 -22.33
CA ASP A 135 20.23 -15.40 -22.80
C ASP A 135 19.80 -16.47 -21.77
N ASP A 136 18.64 -16.30 -21.15
CA ASP A 136 17.96 -17.35 -20.40
C ASP A 136 16.52 -17.37 -20.88
N GLU A 137 16.36 -17.95 -22.07
CA GLU A 137 15.08 -18.46 -22.58
C GLU A 137 14.62 -19.62 -21.67
N GLU A 138 13.97 -19.31 -20.55
CA GLU A 138 13.14 -20.32 -19.86
C GLU A 138 11.79 -20.40 -20.58
N GLU A 139 11.76 -21.34 -21.53
CA GLU A 139 10.61 -21.87 -22.23
C GLU A 139 9.55 -22.37 -21.23
N ILE A 140 8.54 -21.53 -20.92
CA ILE A 140 7.38 -21.97 -20.13
C ILE A 140 6.47 -22.79 -21.05
N ASP A 141 6.75 -24.10 -21.07
CA ASP A 141 5.94 -25.16 -21.70
C ASP A 141 4.48 -25.09 -21.22
N SER A 142 3.60 -24.80 -22.18
CA SER A 142 2.16 -24.82 -22.02
C SER A 142 1.67 -26.26 -21.79
N LYS A 143 1.15 -26.53 -20.59
CA LYS A 143 0.21 -27.64 -20.38
C LYS A 143 -1.15 -27.08 -20.04
N ASP A 144 -1.88 -26.81 -21.11
CA ASP A 144 -3.29 -27.10 -21.32
C ASP A 144 -3.88 -28.01 -20.21
N ASP A 145 -4.70 -27.43 -19.33
CA ASP A 145 -5.60 -28.18 -18.45
C ASP A 145 -7.00 -27.60 -18.69
N ASP A 146 -7.64 -28.14 -19.72
CA ASP A 146 -9.07 -28.01 -20.03
C ASP A 146 -9.86 -28.67 -18.88
N GLU A 147 -10.07 -27.96 -17.77
CA GLU A 147 -11.14 -28.30 -16.81
C GLU A 147 -12.41 -27.53 -17.20
N GLU A 148 -13.27 -28.24 -17.95
CA GLU A 148 -14.66 -27.88 -18.23
C GLU A 148 -15.45 -27.81 -16.92
N ILE A 149 -15.54 -26.63 -16.31
CA ILE A 149 -16.39 -26.41 -15.12
C ILE A 149 -17.84 -26.23 -15.58
N GLU A 150 -18.62 -27.29 -15.44
CA GLU A 150 -20.07 -27.32 -15.67
C GLU A 150 -20.78 -26.44 -14.61
N PHE A 151 -21.31 -25.29 -15.03
CA PHE A 151 -22.05 -24.38 -14.15
C PHE A 151 -23.46 -24.93 -13.89
N GLU A 152 -23.71 -25.46 -12.69
CA GLU A 152 -25.07 -25.83 -12.26
C GLU A 152 -25.90 -24.55 -11.98
N GLU A 153 -27.08 -24.51 -12.60
CA GLU A 153 -27.96 -23.35 -12.73
C GLU A 153 -28.51 -22.86 -11.39
N LYS A 154 -28.37 -21.55 -11.17
CA LYS A 154 -28.78 -20.75 -10.02
C LYS A 154 -30.25 -20.95 -9.63
N GLU A 155 -30.52 -21.59 -8.50
CA GLU A 155 -31.85 -21.61 -7.90
C GLU A 155 -32.25 -20.21 -7.41
N LYS A 156 -33.47 -19.85 -7.77
CA LYS A 156 -34.11 -18.54 -7.74
C LYS A 156 -34.35 -18.11 -6.29
N LEU A 157 -33.82 -16.95 -5.88
CA LEU A 157 -34.20 -16.32 -4.61
C LEU A 157 -35.66 -15.84 -4.74
N GLU A 158 -36.60 -16.54 -4.09
CA GLU A 158 -37.95 -16.03 -3.88
C GLU A 158 -37.92 -14.95 -2.80
N ASP A 159 -38.17 -13.73 -3.23
CA ASP A 159 -38.25 -12.52 -2.45
C ASP A 159 -39.71 -12.35 -1.99
N ASP A 160 -40.06 -12.95 -0.86
CA ASP A 160 -41.35 -12.77 -0.20
C ASP A 160 -41.30 -11.50 0.66
N TYR A 161 -41.53 -10.35 0.01
CA TYR A 161 -41.86 -9.12 0.71
C TYR A 161 -43.33 -9.22 1.17
N ASP A 162 -43.53 -9.68 2.41
CA ASP A 162 -44.81 -9.56 3.10
C ASP A 162 -44.98 -8.14 3.66
N ASP A 163 -46.06 -7.52 3.19
CA ASP A 163 -46.40 -6.11 3.26
C ASP A 163 -47.48 -5.95 4.34
N GLU A 164 -47.11 -6.01 5.62
CA GLU A 164 -48.05 -5.69 6.72
C GLU A 164 -47.97 -4.20 7.08
N ALA A 165 -48.61 -3.42 6.21
CA ALA A 165 -49.25 -2.18 6.61
C ALA A 165 -50.43 -2.53 7.53
N ASP A 166 -50.24 -2.42 8.85
CA ASP A 166 -51.37 -2.38 9.77
C ASP A 166 -51.49 -1.03 10.46
N ALA A 167 -52.57 -0.37 10.10
CA ALA A 167 -53.04 0.89 10.60
C ALA A 167 -53.90 0.65 11.84
N TYR A 168 -53.55 1.28 12.97
CA TYR A 168 -54.48 2.09 13.79
C TYR A 168 -53.75 2.79 14.95
#